data_AF-A0A813Q4S6-F1
#
_entry.id   AF-A0A813Q4S6-F1
#
_cell.length_a   1.000
_cell.length_b   1.000
_cell.length_c   1.000
_cell.angle_alpha   90.00
_cell.angle_beta   90.00
_cell.angle_gamma   90.00
#
_symmetry.space_group_name_H-M   'P 1'
#
loop_
_entity.id
_entity.type
_entity.pdbx_description
1 polymer ?
#
loop_
_entity_poly.entity_id
_entity_poly.type
_entity_poly.pdbx_seq_one_letter_code
_entity_poly.pdbx_strand_id
1 'polypeptide(L)'
;MDYPPSMHHQIPHPGKPQMHHPHHPLLSNQLQPISSDSHTSMWLDDPYSMSTACPSQRDSGFNSRPASLRSNESTGNTPNHHGSSSGYEQIPPHLSNDFENTHPQYTEMQSTQPPTKPDPTQVIPELLTLLMEDDPVIIREAVLLTHILIKEGGESRSEVIRNRELINALLETFSKDAGDGKITYVLANLFHSLSQQQEGLRIIYDCGGIARLIQILDSADNTVNFAITALHNFLIVLQDQASDEIQRCDGIKKFINLLDSSNDKLLTLVTDSLLKMSSYNIKSKLFIQNNEQCIQRLLSIFDTNKYDKLLLIISKLLPIISSGNELNKRIILQLNGLNILEKHLRTTKSIRIRHNCLITLRNISNQATRMRDIDSLIQQLTGILLTDDRQSVICSFGILSNLTADNRTNKSLFVKLNGVQTVMQNLMVNTDGNDDLIEVALCTLRHITARHDLENEARETIRKSYGIGNIVKFLRDKNFKEHWGIIKATVGLIKNLSLSQTIIPYLCEQNAVRKLIELLINLDHERMKLSEENNRYDVLMEIIIGTLNNLAKNSSCRSIIKEMNCTSILIRLSHLPSCSLEQSANSLMNELNVD
;
A
#
# COMPACT_ATOMS: atom_id res chain seq x y z
N MET A 1 -46.98 48.54 20.38
CA MET A 1 -46.46 49.49 21.38
C MET A 1 -45.19 48.89 21.97
N ASP A 2 -44.01 49.46 21.82
CA ASP A 2 -43.60 50.63 21.02
C ASP A 2 -42.15 50.49 20.50
N TYR A 3 -41.74 51.42 19.63
CA TYR A 3 -40.52 51.42 18.81
C TYR A 3 -39.28 52.04 19.56
N PRO A 4 -38.08 52.26 18.95
CA PRO A 4 -36.80 52.40 19.65
C PRO A 4 -36.42 53.90 19.86
N PRO A 5 -35.19 54.23 20.31
CA PRO A 5 -34.12 54.67 19.38
C PRO A 5 -32.71 54.13 19.81
N SER A 6 -31.53 54.50 19.29
CA SER A 6 -31.07 55.62 18.43
C SER A 6 -29.83 55.23 17.58
N MET A 7 -29.33 56.14 16.73
CA MET A 7 -27.98 56.14 16.13
C MET A 7 -27.13 57.28 16.71
N HIS A 8 -25.81 57.30 16.45
CA HIS A 8 -25.13 58.51 15.94
C HIS A 8 -23.84 58.22 15.15
N HIS A 9 -23.57 59.09 14.15
CA HIS A 9 -22.42 59.07 13.23
C HIS A 9 -21.27 59.99 13.70
N GLN A 10 -20.04 59.80 13.20
CA GLN A 10 -19.23 60.86 12.54
C GLN A 10 -17.89 60.36 11.93
N ILE A 11 -17.28 61.20 11.08
CA ILE A 11 -16.10 61.02 10.18
C ILE A 11 -15.65 62.43 9.69
N PRO A 12 -14.48 62.68 9.03
CA PRO A 12 -13.28 61.86 8.75
C PRO A 12 -11.89 62.59 8.90
N HIS A 13 -10.79 61.93 8.46
CA HIS A 13 -9.52 62.50 7.92
C HIS A 13 -8.47 63.21 8.86
N PRO A 14 -7.19 63.43 8.42
CA PRO A 14 -6.29 62.60 7.58
C PRO A 14 -4.76 62.60 8.00
N GLY A 15 -3.91 61.70 7.43
CA GLY A 15 -2.54 62.07 7.00
C GLY A 15 -1.28 61.22 7.35
N LYS A 16 -0.76 60.45 6.36
CA LYS A 16 0.67 60.14 6.00
C LYS A 16 1.65 59.45 7.01
N PRO A 17 2.79 58.86 6.57
CA PRO A 17 3.06 58.08 5.33
C PRO A 17 3.95 56.80 5.50
N GLN A 18 3.92 55.91 4.47
CA GLN A 18 4.97 55.00 3.95
C GLN A 18 6.01 54.29 4.85
N MET A 19 6.11 52.95 4.68
CA MET A 19 7.33 52.27 4.18
C MET A 19 6.96 51.03 3.33
N HIS A 20 7.78 50.72 2.33
CA HIS A 20 7.64 49.57 1.41
C HIS A 20 8.62 48.43 1.76
N HIS A 21 8.25 47.18 1.50
CA HIS A 21 8.99 46.23 0.63
C HIS A 21 8.16 44.92 0.39
N PRO A 22 8.51 44.03 -0.56
CA PRO A 22 7.52 43.61 -1.56
C PRO A 22 7.00 42.17 -1.43
N HIS A 23 5.80 41.93 -1.97
CA HIS A 23 5.32 40.60 -2.34
C HIS A 23 5.41 40.41 -3.87
N HIS A 24 5.96 39.27 -4.30
CA HIS A 24 5.85 38.80 -5.69
C HIS A 24 4.50 38.10 -5.93
N PRO A 25 4.00 38.07 -7.18
CA PRO A 25 2.59 37.79 -7.47
C PRO A 25 2.26 36.31 -7.63
N LEU A 26 1.07 35.92 -7.18
CA LEU A 26 0.39 34.72 -7.63
C LEU A 26 -0.21 34.97 -9.01
N LEU A 27 0.29 34.28 -10.03
CA LEU A 27 -0.33 34.22 -11.35
C LEU A 27 -1.21 32.98 -11.47
N SER A 28 -2.52 33.23 -11.57
CA SER A 28 -3.48 32.27 -12.07
C SER A 28 -3.16 31.89 -13.52
N ASN A 29 -3.32 30.62 -13.87
CA ASN A 29 -3.59 30.26 -15.26
C ASN A 29 -4.49 29.02 -15.35
N GLN A 30 -5.46 29.11 -16.25
CA GLN A 30 -6.43 28.07 -16.56
C GLN A 30 -5.77 26.99 -17.42
N LEU A 31 -6.10 25.72 -17.20
CA LEU A 31 -5.87 24.65 -18.18
C LEU A 31 -7.16 23.86 -18.38
N GLN A 32 -7.60 23.83 -19.63
CA GLN A 32 -8.74 23.03 -20.09
C GLN A 32 -8.35 21.53 -20.11
N PRO A 33 -9.32 20.60 -19.94
CA PRO A 33 -9.05 19.18 -20.10
C PRO A 33 -8.82 18.84 -21.58
N ILE A 34 -7.72 18.15 -21.86
CA ILE A 34 -7.38 17.62 -23.19
C ILE A 34 -8.22 16.36 -23.45
N SER A 35 -8.84 16.28 -24.61
CA SER A 35 -9.59 15.10 -25.09
C SER A 35 -8.66 13.93 -25.39
N SER A 36 -9.10 12.72 -25.04
CA SER A 36 -8.37 11.47 -25.31
C SER A 36 -9.08 10.63 -26.38
N ASP A 37 -9.14 11.13 -27.61
CA ASP A 37 -9.50 10.33 -28.78
C ASP A 37 -8.23 9.85 -29.48
N SER A 38 -7.97 8.54 -29.43
CA SER A 38 -7.05 7.87 -30.35
C SER A 38 -7.49 6.43 -30.58
N HIS A 39 -8.39 6.26 -31.54
CA HIS A 39 -8.62 4.97 -32.18
C HIS A 39 -7.34 4.51 -32.89
N THR A 40 -7.01 3.22 -32.76
CA THR A 40 -6.13 2.52 -33.70
C THR A 40 -6.85 1.26 -34.17
N SER A 41 -6.94 1.08 -35.48
CA SER A 41 -7.74 0.05 -36.16
C SER A 41 -6.89 -0.80 -37.13
N MET A 42 -7.56 -1.69 -37.88
CA MET A 42 -7.04 -2.64 -38.91
C MET A 42 -6.47 -3.95 -38.32
N TRP A 43 -6.77 -5.15 -38.83
CA TRP A 43 -7.33 -5.64 -40.12
C TRP A 43 -8.45 -6.71 -39.86
N LEU A 44 -9.56 -6.91 -40.60
CA LEU A 44 -9.82 -7.16 -42.07
C LEU A 44 -9.32 -8.57 -42.51
N ASP A 45 -10.04 -9.49 -43.20
CA ASP A 45 -11.40 -9.63 -43.81
C ASP A 45 -11.85 -11.14 -43.73
N ASP A 46 -13.11 -11.58 -43.55
CA ASP A 46 -14.33 -11.65 -44.43
C ASP A 46 -14.27 -12.72 -45.57
N PRO A 47 -15.38 -13.27 -46.17
CA PRO A 47 -16.84 -13.17 -45.90
C PRO A 47 -17.64 -14.52 -45.97
N TYR A 48 -18.95 -14.54 -45.62
CA TYR A 48 -20.08 -15.11 -46.43
C TYR A 48 -21.50 -15.04 -45.75
N SER A 49 -22.40 -14.27 -46.38
CA SER A 49 -23.89 -14.35 -46.45
C SER A 49 -24.79 -14.64 -45.21
N MET A 50 -25.53 -13.59 -44.81
CA MET A 50 -26.99 -13.53 -44.55
C MET A 50 -27.73 -14.62 -43.75
N SER A 51 -28.21 -14.24 -42.55
CA SER A 51 -29.58 -14.55 -42.07
C SER A 51 -29.99 -13.62 -40.91
N THR A 52 -31.25 -13.18 -40.89
CA THR A 52 -31.83 -12.29 -39.88
C THR A 52 -32.17 -13.02 -38.57
N ALA A 53 -31.47 -12.71 -37.47
CA ALA A 53 -31.94 -12.98 -36.10
C ALA A 53 -31.22 -12.08 -35.09
N CYS A 54 -31.96 -11.45 -34.17
CA CYS A 54 -31.36 -10.68 -33.07
C CYS A 54 -30.69 -11.63 -32.06
N PRO A 55 -29.37 -11.50 -31.77
CA PRO A 55 -28.75 -12.21 -30.67
C PRO A 55 -29.01 -11.45 -29.36
N SER A 56 -29.65 -12.11 -28.40
CA SER A 56 -29.82 -11.56 -27.05
C SER A 56 -28.46 -11.43 -26.35
N GLN A 57 -27.91 -10.21 -26.28
CA GLN A 57 -26.78 -9.90 -25.41
C GLN A 57 -27.17 -10.12 -23.95
N ARG A 58 -26.72 -11.23 -23.35
CA ARG A 58 -26.68 -11.39 -21.89
C ARG A 58 -25.48 -10.62 -21.35
N ASP A 59 -25.56 -9.29 -21.40
CA ASP A 59 -24.48 -8.46 -20.89
C ASP A 59 -24.43 -8.47 -19.37
N SER A 60 -23.22 -8.70 -18.84
CA SER A 60 -22.96 -8.87 -17.42
C SER A 60 -22.87 -7.52 -16.71
N GLY A 61 -24.02 -6.88 -16.47
CA GLY A 61 -24.17 -5.55 -15.85
C GLY A 61 -23.74 -5.41 -14.39
N PHE A 62 -22.72 -6.12 -13.90
CA PHE A 62 -22.19 -5.98 -12.53
C PHE A 62 -20.66 -6.12 -12.44
N ASN A 63 -19.94 -5.14 -12.99
CA ASN A 63 -18.57 -4.86 -12.56
C ASN A 63 -18.60 -4.35 -11.10
N SER A 64 -18.40 -5.27 -10.15
CA SER A 64 -18.06 -4.91 -8.78
C SER A 64 -16.70 -4.24 -8.78
N ARG A 65 -16.61 -3.00 -8.30
CA ARG A 65 -15.30 -2.37 -8.02
C ARG A 65 -14.55 -3.25 -7.03
N PRO A 66 -13.24 -3.49 -7.20
CA PRO A 66 -12.45 -4.21 -6.20
C PRO A 66 -12.51 -3.49 -4.86
N ALA A 67 -12.57 -4.24 -3.76
CA ALA A 67 -12.67 -3.70 -2.40
C ALA A 67 -11.46 -2.82 -2.05
N SER A 68 -11.60 -1.51 -2.32
CA SER A 68 -10.54 -0.51 -2.24
C SER A 68 -10.67 0.29 -0.94
N LEU A 69 -10.43 -0.39 0.18
CA LEU A 69 -10.39 0.25 1.50
C LEU A 69 -9.31 1.33 1.51
N ARG A 70 -9.68 2.59 1.78
CA ARG A 70 -8.71 3.68 1.90
C ARG A 70 -7.80 3.39 3.08
N SER A 71 -6.52 3.13 2.81
CA SER A 71 -5.50 3.18 3.83
C SER A 71 -5.33 4.64 4.26
N ASN A 72 -5.98 5.02 5.36
CA ASN A 72 -5.62 6.24 6.08
C ASN A 72 -4.18 6.05 6.59
N GLU A 73 -3.23 6.72 5.94
CA GLU A 73 -1.87 6.86 6.46
C GLU A 73 -1.93 7.77 7.70
N SER A 74 -2.11 7.14 8.86
CA SER A 74 -2.01 7.84 10.14
C SER A 74 -0.55 8.18 10.40
N THR A 75 -0.19 9.46 10.22
CA THR A 75 1.05 10.04 10.75
C THR A 75 1.00 10.00 12.28
N GLY A 76 1.51 8.90 12.85
CA GLY A 76 1.52 8.64 14.29
C GLY A 76 2.90 8.89 14.90
N ASN A 77 2.97 9.79 15.88
CA ASN A 77 4.20 10.21 16.56
C ASN A 77 5.02 9.05 17.13
N THR A 78 6.35 9.15 16.99
CA THR A 78 7.33 8.33 17.73
C THR A 78 7.46 8.79 19.19
N PRO A 79 7.27 7.91 20.19
CA PRO A 79 7.73 8.16 21.54
C PRO A 79 9.22 7.79 21.66
N ASN A 80 10.03 8.72 22.16
CA ASN A 80 11.38 8.39 22.63
C ASN A 80 11.31 7.49 23.87
N HIS A 81 12.04 6.37 23.87
CA HIS A 81 12.57 5.79 25.10
C HIS A 81 13.86 5.00 24.85
N HIS A 82 14.91 5.36 25.59
CA HIS A 82 16.13 4.58 25.73
C HIS A 82 15.83 3.25 26.45
N GLY A 83 16.52 2.16 26.07
CA GLY A 83 16.38 0.85 26.71
C GLY A 83 17.39 -0.17 26.21
N SER A 84 18.51 -0.28 26.91
CA SER A 84 19.68 -1.09 26.59
C SER A 84 19.43 -2.61 26.53
N SER A 85 20.20 -3.34 25.70
CA SER A 85 20.70 -4.66 26.08
C SER A 85 21.88 -5.11 25.21
N SER A 86 23.06 -5.23 25.82
CA SER A 86 24.20 -6.01 25.31
C SER A 86 24.89 -6.64 26.50
N GLY A 87 24.71 -7.96 26.68
CA GLY A 87 25.40 -8.70 27.72
C GLY A 87 26.85 -8.98 27.34
N TYR A 88 27.76 -8.67 28.25
CA TYR A 88 29.11 -9.24 28.29
C TYR A 88 29.39 -9.76 29.70
N GLU A 89 30.28 -10.74 29.80
CA GLU A 89 30.45 -11.60 30.97
C GLU A 89 31.15 -10.90 32.15
N GLN A 90 30.93 -11.45 33.34
CA GLN A 90 31.46 -10.93 34.62
C GLN A 90 32.88 -11.45 34.90
N ILE A 91 33.72 -10.58 35.46
CA ILE A 91 34.87 -10.96 36.32
C ILE A 91 34.81 -10.09 37.60
N PRO A 92 35.09 -10.61 38.81
CA PRO A 92 34.80 -9.91 40.08
C PRO A 92 35.83 -8.84 40.51
N PRO A 93 35.53 -8.02 41.55
CA PRO A 93 36.19 -6.73 41.80
C PRO A 93 37.12 -6.71 43.05
N HIS A 94 37.48 -5.49 43.48
CA HIS A 94 38.26 -5.05 44.67
C HIS A 94 39.74 -4.74 44.40
N LEU A 95 40.37 -3.69 44.95
CA LEU A 95 39.95 -2.72 45.98
C LEU A 95 40.64 -1.35 45.79
N SER A 96 40.02 -0.28 46.31
CA SER A 96 40.54 1.09 46.34
C SER A 96 41.77 1.27 47.25
N ASN A 97 42.53 2.36 47.04
CA ASN A 97 42.83 3.35 48.09
C ASN A 97 43.61 4.56 47.53
N ASP A 98 43.05 5.75 47.80
CA ASP A 98 43.67 7.02 48.25
C ASP A 98 45.22 7.02 48.37
N PHE A 99 45.95 8.04 47.91
CA PHE A 99 45.91 9.40 48.44
C PHE A 99 46.57 10.44 47.50
N GLU A 100 46.14 11.69 47.62
CA GLU A 100 46.73 12.84 46.90
C GLU A 100 48.11 13.26 47.44
N ASN A 101 49.03 13.50 46.50
CA ASN A 101 49.95 14.64 46.44
C ASN A 101 50.61 15.16 47.73
N THR A 102 51.86 14.75 47.96
CA THR A 102 52.92 15.70 48.37
C THR A 102 54.10 15.64 47.40
N HIS A 103 54.27 16.70 46.62
CA HIS A 103 55.50 17.07 45.91
C HIS A 103 56.35 18.01 46.81
N PRO A 104 57.63 18.31 46.50
CA PRO A 104 58.50 17.76 45.44
C PRO A 104 59.90 17.32 45.94
N GLN A 105 60.59 16.49 45.15
CA GLN A 105 61.98 16.71 44.70
C GLN A 105 62.46 15.46 43.93
N TYR A 106 62.58 15.59 42.61
CA TYR A 106 63.71 15.12 41.78
C TYR A 106 63.43 15.58 40.35
N THR A 107 64.04 16.72 40.00
CA THR A 107 64.01 17.31 38.66
C THR A 107 65.14 16.70 37.82
N GLU A 108 64.96 16.69 36.49
CA GLU A 108 65.98 16.36 35.47
C GLU A 108 66.53 14.92 35.42
N MET A 109 65.89 14.08 34.58
CA MET A 109 66.50 13.63 33.32
C MET A 109 65.52 12.74 32.52
N GLN A 110 64.86 13.30 31.50
CA GLN A 110 64.44 12.68 30.22
C GLN A 110 63.38 13.54 29.50
N SER A 111 63.81 14.67 28.93
CA SER A 111 63.01 15.41 27.96
C SER A 111 63.17 14.81 26.56
N THR A 112 62.62 13.61 26.34
CA THR A 112 62.22 13.18 24.99
C THR A 112 60.70 13.14 25.00
N GLN A 113 60.07 14.22 24.54
CA GLN A 113 58.68 14.15 24.12
C GLN A 113 58.57 12.98 23.12
N PRO A 114 57.54 12.12 23.20
CA PRO A 114 57.22 11.25 22.07
C PRO A 114 57.06 12.16 20.84
N PRO A 115 57.55 11.75 19.65
CA PRO A 115 57.52 12.61 18.47
C PRO A 115 56.12 13.15 18.28
N THR A 116 55.99 14.49 18.31
CA THR A 116 54.70 15.16 18.19
C THR A 116 54.06 14.68 16.91
N LYS A 117 52.95 13.93 17.04
CA LYS A 117 52.23 13.36 15.91
C LYS A 117 51.98 14.48 14.91
N PRO A 118 52.35 14.32 13.62
CA PRO A 118 52.23 15.40 12.65
C PRO A 118 50.78 15.88 12.62
N ASP A 119 50.62 17.20 12.59
CA ASP A 119 49.32 17.85 12.53
C ASP A 119 48.57 17.33 11.28
N PRO A 120 47.32 16.85 11.39
CA PRO A 120 46.56 16.37 10.23
C PRO A 120 46.55 17.35 9.05
N THR A 121 46.59 18.66 9.31
CA THR A 121 46.68 19.70 8.26
C THR A 121 47.97 19.65 7.45
N GLN A 122 49.07 19.16 8.04
CA GLN A 122 50.37 19.00 7.37
C GLN A 122 50.46 17.69 6.56
N VAL A 123 49.67 16.67 6.94
CA VAL A 123 49.70 15.34 6.30
C VAL A 123 48.89 15.31 5.01
N ILE A 124 47.79 16.07 4.90
CA ILE A 124 46.91 16.02 3.71
C ILE A 124 47.61 16.42 2.40
N PRO A 125 48.44 17.47 2.30
CA PRO A 125 49.16 17.81 1.07
C PRO A 125 50.10 16.70 0.58
N GLU A 126 50.72 15.96 1.50
CA GLU A 126 51.55 14.81 1.17
C GLU A 126 50.70 13.64 0.66
N LEU A 127 49.57 13.34 1.32
CA LEU A 127 48.61 12.32 0.84
C LEU A 127 48.05 12.63 -0.55
N LEU A 128 47.74 13.90 -0.84
CA LEU A 128 47.33 14.35 -2.18
C LEU A 128 48.41 14.09 -3.22
N THR A 129 49.67 14.34 -2.88
CA THR A 129 50.81 14.09 -3.77
C THR A 129 50.96 12.58 -4.04
N LEU A 130 50.90 11.75 -3.01
CA LEU A 130 51.01 10.28 -3.13
C LEU A 130 49.83 9.64 -3.90
N LEU A 131 48.65 10.27 -3.92
CA LEU A 131 47.51 9.85 -4.75
C LEU A 131 47.64 10.22 -6.24
N MET A 132 48.62 11.05 -6.60
CA MET A 132 48.92 11.44 -7.99
C MET A 132 50.07 10.63 -8.62
N GLU A 133 50.74 9.77 -7.85
CA GLU A 133 51.79 8.87 -8.34
C GLU A 133 51.23 7.75 -9.22
N ASP A 134 52.04 7.23 -10.16
CA ASP A 134 51.64 6.14 -11.07
C ASP A 134 51.72 4.74 -10.43
N ASP A 135 52.42 4.56 -9.30
CA ASP A 135 52.61 3.25 -8.67
C ASP A 135 51.38 2.86 -7.82
N PRO A 136 50.64 1.77 -8.18
CA PRO A 136 49.48 1.32 -7.41
C PRO A 136 49.81 0.90 -5.98
N VAL A 137 51.07 0.61 -5.65
CA VAL A 137 51.53 0.39 -4.28
C VAL A 137 51.52 1.68 -3.48
N ILE A 138 52.00 2.78 -4.05
CA ILE A 138 52.04 4.10 -3.40
C ILE A 138 50.63 4.66 -3.24
N ILE A 139 49.82 4.62 -4.30
CA ILE A 139 48.40 5.00 -4.28
C ILE A 139 47.68 4.25 -3.15
N ARG A 140 47.81 2.91 -3.08
CA ARG A 140 47.15 2.10 -2.05
C ARG A 140 47.59 2.48 -0.64
N GLU A 141 48.86 2.81 -0.43
CA GLU A 141 49.38 3.23 0.87
C GLU A 141 48.84 4.60 1.29
N ALA A 142 48.75 5.56 0.34
CA ALA A 142 48.13 6.87 0.59
C ALA A 142 46.65 6.73 1.00
N VAL A 143 45.89 5.86 0.33
CA VAL A 143 44.51 5.53 0.73
C VAL A 143 44.49 4.91 2.13
N LEU A 144 45.40 3.96 2.43
CA LEU A 144 45.43 3.28 3.74
C LEU A 144 45.75 4.25 4.88
N LEU A 145 46.72 5.14 4.70
CA LEU A 145 47.06 6.22 5.64
C LEU A 145 45.86 7.15 5.85
N THR A 146 45.17 7.54 4.78
CA THR A 146 43.94 8.35 4.88
C THR A 146 42.84 7.61 5.65
N HIS A 147 42.68 6.30 5.45
CA HIS A 147 41.72 5.47 6.19
C HIS A 147 42.06 5.38 7.68
N ILE A 148 43.34 5.36 8.04
CA ILE A 148 43.81 5.41 9.43
C ILE A 148 43.39 6.74 10.07
N LEU A 149 43.65 7.89 9.43
CA LEU A 149 43.23 9.21 9.94
C LEU A 149 41.70 9.29 10.20
N ILE A 150 40.90 8.67 9.34
CA ILE A 150 39.44 8.59 9.52
C ILE A 150 39.07 7.70 10.73
N LYS A 151 39.77 6.58 10.94
CA LYS A 151 39.50 5.64 12.03
C LYS A 151 39.96 6.15 13.40
N GLU A 152 40.99 6.97 13.45
CA GLU A 152 41.46 7.61 14.69
C GLU A 152 40.40 8.57 15.28
N GLY A 153 39.53 9.13 14.43
CA GLY A 153 38.51 10.07 14.85
C GLY A 153 39.09 11.43 15.21
N GLY A 154 38.44 12.14 16.14
CA GLY A 154 38.86 13.46 16.60
C GLY A 154 39.11 14.45 15.47
N GLU A 155 40.17 15.25 15.61
CA GLU A 155 40.54 16.28 14.63
C GLU A 155 41.04 15.68 13.30
N SER A 156 41.77 14.56 13.34
CA SER A 156 42.26 13.87 12.12
C SER A 156 41.13 13.57 11.13
N ARG A 157 40.03 13.01 11.64
CA ARG A 157 38.85 12.69 10.82
C ARG A 157 38.11 13.95 10.39
N SER A 158 37.98 14.94 11.27
CA SER A 158 37.33 16.23 10.94
C SER A 158 38.06 16.93 9.80
N GLU A 159 39.38 16.92 9.80
CA GLU A 159 40.20 17.56 8.78
C GLU A 159 40.11 16.85 7.42
N VAL A 160 40.11 15.51 7.40
CA VAL A 160 39.82 14.74 6.16
C VAL A 160 38.41 15.03 5.62
N ILE A 161 37.40 15.21 6.49
CA ILE A 161 36.03 15.57 6.07
C ILE A 161 35.94 17.02 5.56
N ARG A 162 36.72 17.95 6.12
CA ARG A 162 36.79 19.34 5.65
C ARG A 162 37.51 19.46 4.30
N ASN A 163 38.48 18.60 4.03
CA ASN A 163 39.28 18.69 2.81
C ASN A 163 38.59 18.06 1.58
N ARG A 164 37.84 18.89 0.85
CA ARG A 164 37.12 18.48 -0.38
C ARG A 164 38.05 17.98 -1.50
N GLU A 165 39.26 18.53 -1.60
CA GLU A 165 40.23 18.16 -2.64
C GLU A 165 40.70 16.71 -2.46
N LEU A 166 41.01 16.31 -1.21
CA LEU A 166 41.34 14.93 -0.87
C LEU A 166 40.18 13.97 -1.16
N ILE A 167 38.95 14.33 -0.80
CA ILE A 167 37.77 13.49 -1.10
C ILE A 167 37.56 13.34 -2.62
N ASN A 168 37.74 14.41 -3.41
CA ASN A 168 37.69 14.32 -4.87
C ASN A 168 38.81 13.44 -5.43
N ALA A 169 40.05 13.61 -4.98
CA ALA A 169 41.19 12.81 -5.42
C ALA A 169 40.95 11.31 -5.16
N LEU A 170 40.51 10.95 -3.95
CA LEU A 170 40.15 9.56 -3.60
C LEU A 170 39.03 9.00 -4.50
N LEU A 171 38.02 9.82 -4.86
CA LEU A 171 36.94 9.41 -5.76
C LEU A 171 37.41 9.28 -7.22
N GLU A 172 38.38 10.07 -7.65
CA GLU A 172 39.03 9.92 -8.95
C GLU A 172 39.88 8.65 -9.00
N THR A 173 40.72 8.39 -8.00
CA THR A 173 41.46 7.12 -7.83
C THR A 173 40.50 5.93 -7.88
N PHE A 174 39.39 5.99 -7.15
CA PHE A 174 38.35 4.95 -7.14
C PHE A 174 37.73 4.68 -8.52
N SER A 175 37.84 5.64 -9.44
CA SER A 175 37.31 5.55 -10.80
C SER A 175 38.36 5.09 -11.81
N LYS A 176 39.62 5.52 -11.64
CA LYS A 176 40.77 5.14 -12.49
C LYS A 176 41.16 3.68 -12.22
N ASP A 177 41.26 3.33 -10.94
CA ASP A 177 41.81 2.06 -10.46
C ASP A 177 40.75 1.01 -10.10
N ALA A 178 39.53 1.15 -10.64
CA ALA A 178 38.42 0.22 -10.42
C ALA A 178 38.71 -1.24 -10.87
N GLY A 179 39.82 -1.46 -11.61
CA GLY A 179 40.34 -2.78 -11.95
C GLY A 179 41.33 -3.37 -10.92
N ASP A 180 41.94 -2.57 -10.04
CA ASP A 180 42.77 -3.07 -8.94
C ASP A 180 41.87 -3.36 -7.73
N GLY A 181 41.64 -4.65 -7.48
CA GLY A 181 40.81 -5.11 -6.37
C GLY A 181 41.35 -4.74 -4.97
N LYS A 182 42.64 -4.48 -4.80
CA LYS A 182 43.22 -4.05 -3.51
C LYS A 182 42.95 -2.56 -3.28
N ILE A 183 43.21 -1.70 -4.26
CA ILE A 183 42.91 -0.25 -4.18
C ILE A 183 41.40 -0.06 -3.98
N THR A 184 40.59 -0.73 -4.81
CA THR A 184 39.12 -0.68 -4.73
C THR A 184 38.60 -1.15 -3.37
N TYR A 185 39.15 -2.23 -2.80
CA TYR A 185 38.80 -2.69 -1.45
C TYR A 185 39.10 -1.66 -0.36
N VAL A 186 40.29 -1.06 -0.35
CA VAL A 186 40.67 -0.09 0.70
C VAL A 186 39.85 1.20 0.56
N LEU A 187 39.65 1.72 -0.65
CA LEU A 187 38.83 2.92 -0.89
C LEU A 187 37.36 2.71 -0.50
N ALA A 188 36.76 1.55 -0.83
CA ALA A 188 35.38 1.27 -0.43
C ALA A 188 35.24 1.18 1.10
N ASN A 189 36.23 0.62 1.80
CA ASN A 189 36.28 0.55 3.26
C ASN A 189 36.48 1.95 3.89
N LEU A 190 37.28 2.81 3.25
CA LEU A 190 37.45 4.22 3.59
C LEU A 190 36.12 4.98 3.48
N PHE A 191 35.46 4.93 2.31
CA PHE A 191 34.17 5.60 2.10
C PHE A 191 33.06 5.02 2.98
N HIS A 192 33.05 3.71 3.24
CA HIS A 192 32.20 3.11 4.27
C HIS A 192 32.43 3.74 5.64
N SER A 193 33.69 3.92 6.05
CA SER A 193 34.04 4.47 7.36
C SER A 193 33.63 5.93 7.52
N LEU A 194 33.80 6.75 6.45
CA LEU A 194 33.25 8.10 6.39
C LEU A 194 31.71 8.12 6.39
N SER A 195 31.07 7.17 5.71
CA SER A 195 29.60 7.08 5.62
C SER A 195 28.89 6.83 6.96
N GLN A 196 29.65 6.49 8.02
CA GLN A 196 29.11 6.36 9.38
C GLN A 196 28.92 7.72 10.07
N GLN A 197 29.38 8.83 9.48
CA GLN A 197 29.23 10.19 10.03
C GLN A 197 28.38 11.05 9.09
N GLN A 198 27.57 11.96 9.65
CA GLN A 198 26.65 12.77 8.85
C GLN A 198 27.38 13.77 7.95
N GLU A 199 28.44 14.41 8.44
CA GLU A 199 29.30 15.29 7.65
C GLU A 199 30.08 14.48 6.59
N GLY A 200 30.53 13.27 6.95
CA GLY A 200 31.23 12.35 6.05
C GLY A 200 30.36 11.89 4.88
N LEU A 201 29.10 11.55 5.13
CA LEU A 201 28.10 11.35 4.06
C LEU A 201 27.95 12.60 3.21
N ARG A 202 27.76 13.78 3.83
CA ARG A 202 27.49 15.01 3.10
C ARG A 202 28.63 15.38 2.15
N ILE A 203 29.89 15.34 2.59
CA ILE A 203 31.03 15.66 1.72
C ILE A 203 31.18 14.67 0.57
N ILE A 204 30.97 13.36 0.79
CA ILE A 204 31.01 12.36 -0.28
C ILE A 204 29.88 12.59 -1.29
N TYR A 205 28.67 12.94 -0.84
CA TYR A 205 27.55 13.28 -1.73
C TYR A 205 27.85 14.53 -2.57
N ASP A 206 28.31 15.61 -1.93
CA ASP A 206 28.65 16.88 -2.60
C ASP A 206 29.87 16.74 -3.54
N CYS A 207 30.62 15.62 -3.48
CA CYS A 207 31.68 15.24 -4.41
C CYS A 207 31.26 14.17 -5.44
N GLY A 208 29.98 13.81 -5.53
CA GLY A 208 29.44 12.85 -6.51
C GLY A 208 29.73 11.37 -6.20
N GLY A 209 30.07 11.04 -4.95
CA GLY A 209 30.54 9.70 -4.59
C GLY A 209 29.52 8.57 -4.73
N ILE A 210 28.21 8.86 -4.74
CA ILE A 210 27.17 7.84 -5.02
C ILE A 210 27.40 7.18 -6.38
N ALA A 211 27.65 7.96 -7.43
CA ALA A 211 27.88 7.43 -8.78
C ALA A 211 29.07 6.44 -8.81
N ARG A 212 30.13 6.74 -8.04
CA ARG A 212 31.34 5.91 -7.96
C ARG A 212 31.12 4.63 -7.15
N LEU A 213 30.40 4.72 -6.03
CA LEU A 213 29.99 3.54 -5.25
C LEU A 213 29.06 2.60 -6.04
N ILE A 214 28.22 3.15 -6.94
CA ILE A 214 27.36 2.36 -7.85
C ILE A 214 28.18 1.62 -8.92
N GLN A 215 29.30 2.19 -9.40
CA GLN A 215 30.14 1.55 -10.42
C GLN A 215 30.68 0.19 -9.92
N ILE A 216 31.20 0.13 -8.70
CA ILE A 216 31.81 -1.08 -8.13
C ILE A 216 30.82 -2.17 -7.68
N LEU A 217 29.51 -1.96 -7.79
CA LEU A 217 28.51 -2.98 -7.42
C LEU A 217 28.51 -4.23 -8.31
N ASP A 218 29.24 -4.19 -9.44
CA ASP A 218 29.42 -5.36 -10.32
C ASP A 218 30.62 -6.23 -9.90
N SER A 219 31.38 -5.85 -8.87
CA SER A 219 32.51 -6.66 -8.39
C SER A 219 32.03 -7.94 -7.70
N ALA A 220 32.72 -9.05 -7.93
CA ALA A 220 32.35 -10.36 -7.39
C ALA A 220 32.87 -10.62 -5.96
N ASP A 221 33.39 -9.59 -5.29
CA ASP A 221 34.17 -9.70 -4.05
C ASP A 221 33.46 -9.07 -2.84
N ASN A 222 34.11 -9.15 -1.67
CA ASN A 222 33.53 -8.61 -0.44
C ASN A 222 33.41 -7.07 -0.41
N THR A 223 33.99 -6.38 -1.39
CA THR A 223 34.00 -4.91 -1.49
C THR A 223 32.59 -4.34 -1.69
N VAL A 224 31.71 -5.09 -2.36
CA VAL A 224 30.27 -4.76 -2.51
C VAL A 224 29.59 -4.53 -1.15
N ASN A 225 29.99 -5.25 -0.09
CA ASN A 225 29.38 -5.07 1.24
C ASN A 225 29.63 -3.67 1.80
N PHE A 226 30.84 -3.11 1.59
CA PHE A 226 31.17 -1.75 2.03
C PHE A 226 30.37 -0.72 1.23
N ALA A 227 30.32 -0.88 -0.10
CA ALA A 227 29.60 -0.01 -1.01
C ALA A 227 28.09 0.04 -0.70
N ILE A 228 27.45 -1.13 -0.56
CA ILE A 228 26.02 -1.24 -0.24
C ILE A 228 25.71 -0.68 1.14
N THR A 229 26.60 -0.86 2.13
CA THR A 229 26.38 -0.26 3.46
C THR A 229 26.48 1.27 3.39
N ALA A 230 27.44 1.83 2.64
CA ALA A 230 27.54 3.27 2.44
C ALA A 230 26.31 3.85 1.71
N LEU A 231 25.86 3.19 0.64
CA LEU A 231 24.65 3.57 -0.11
C LEU A 231 23.36 3.44 0.72
N HIS A 232 23.29 2.47 1.63
CA HIS A 232 22.19 2.33 2.59
C HIS A 232 22.20 3.47 3.62
N ASN A 233 23.37 3.86 4.13
CA ASN A 233 23.54 5.04 4.99
C ASN A 233 23.12 6.34 4.28
N PHE A 234 23.48 6.51 3.00
CA PHE A 234 22.99 7.60 2.17
C PHE A 234 21.46 7.65 2.08
N LEU A 235 20.80 6.51 1.86
CA LEU A 235 19.34 6.42 1.84
C LEU A 235 18.69 6.72 3.19
N ILE A 236 19.35 6.41 4.32
CA ILE A 236 18.85 6.78 5.66
C ILE A 236 18.88 8.30 5.86
N VAL A 237 20.01 8.94 5.53
CA VAL A 237 20.28 10.34 5.93
C VAL A 237 19.80 11.35 4.88
N LEU A 238 19.98 11.06 3.59
CA LEU A 238 19.62 11.96 2.48
C LEU A 238 18.32 11.57 1.75
N GLN A 239 17.72 10.44 2.11
CA GLN A 239 16.37 10.01 1.68
C GLN A 239 16.10 10.10 0.17
N ASP A 240 15.31 11.08 -0.28
CA ASP A 240 14.91 11.29 -1.67
C ASP A 240 16.10 11.73 -2.53
N GLN A 241 16.98 12.60 -2.03
CA GLN A 241 18.20 13.06 -2.73
C GLN A 241 19.10 11.89 -3.11
N ALA A 242 19.34 10.96 -2.18
CA ALA A 242 20.11 9.75 -2.45
C ALA A 242 19.37 8.80 -3.41
N SER A 243 18.05 8.66 -3.28
CA SER A 243 17.23 7.82 -4.17
C SER A 243 17.26 8.34 -5.62
N ASP A 244 17.13 9.65 -5.84
CA ASP A 244 17.23 10.28 -7.16
C ASP A 244 18.63 10.13 -7.76
N GLU A 245 19.70 10.24 -6.97
CA GLU A 245 21.08 10.06 -7.44
C GLU A 245 21.37 8.61 -7.84
N ILE A 246 20.98 7.64 -7.00
CA ILE A 246 21.08 6.21 -7.29
C ILE A 246 20.26 5.87 -8.55
N GLN A 247 19.08 6.45 -8.73
CA GLN A 247 18.29 6.26 -9.94
C GLN A 247 18.96 6.86 -11.19
N ARG A 248 19.51 8.08 -11.09
CA ARG A 248 20.20 8.76 -12.22
C ARG A 248 21.43 8.00 -12.69
N CYS A 249 22.08 7.23 -11.82
CA CYS A 249 23.21 6.36 -12.14
C CYS A 249 22.81 4.90 -12.48
N ASP A 250 21.54 4.65 -12.82
CA ASP A 250 20.99 3.31 -13.10
C ASP A 250 21.14 2.27 -11.97
N GLY A 251 21.48 2.74 -10.76
CA GLY A 251 21.89 1.92 -9.62
C GLY A 251 20.82 0.96 -9.14
N ILE A 252 19.54 1.27 -9.29
CA ILE A 252 18.43 0.37 -8.91
C ILE A 252 18.55 -0.99 -9.61
N LYS A 253 18.99 -1.03 -10.88
CA LYS A 253 19.24 -2.29 -11.63
C LYS A 253 20.35 -3.11 -10.97
N LYS A 254 21.42 -2.46 -10.52
CA LYS A 254 22.55 -3.09 -9.82
C LYS A 254 22.13 -3.63 -8.44
N PHE A 255 21.35 -2.88 -7.66
CA PHE A 255 20.71 -3.40 -6.44
C PHE A 255 19.84 -4.63 -6.71
N ILE A 256 19.05 -4.63 -7.79
CA ILE A 256 18.22 -5.78 -8.18
C ILE A 256 19.07 -6.99 -8.57
N ASN A 257 20.24 -6.80 -9.19
CA ASN A 257 21.18 -7.88 -9.51
C ASN A 257 21.82 -8.53 -8.26
N LEU A 258 22.11 -7.74 -7.24
CA LEU A 258 22.66 -8.24 -5.98
C LEU A 258 21.68 -9.10 -5.16
N LEU A 259 20.40 -9.18 -5.56
CA LEU A 259 19.45 -10.13 -4.99
C LEU A 259 19.76 -11.60 -5.34
N ASP A 260 20.67 -11.89 -6.28
CA ASP A 260 21.17 -13.26 -6.52
C ASP A 260 22.23 -13.72 -5.49
N SER A 261 22.64 -12.87 -4.55
CA SER A 261 23.63 -13.21 -3.53
C SER A 261 23.13 -14.28 -2.55
N SER A 262 24.03 -15.17 -2.10
CA SER A 262 23.76 -16.13 -1.03
C SER A 262 23.93 -15.55 0.39
N ASN A 263 24.37 -14.29 0.52
CA ASN A 263 24.65 -13.66 1.81
C ASN A 263 23.41 -12.93 2.36
N ASP A 264 22.70 -13.58 3.30
CA ASP A 264 21.50 -13.05 3.97
C ASP A 264 21.65 -11.62 4.53
N LYS A 265 22.84 -11.26 5.03
CA LYS A 265 23.09 -9.91 5.58
C LYS A 265 23.16 -8.87 4.46
N LEU A 266 23.84 -9.19 3.36
CA LEU A 266 23.89 -8.34 2.17
C LEU A 266 22.50 -8.21 1.54
N LEU A 267 21.80 -9.32 1.33
CA LEU A 267 20.41 -9.32 0.85
C LEU A 267 19.50 -8.45 1.74
N THR A 268 19.69 -8.45 3.05
CA THR A 268 18.92 -7.60 3.98
C THR A 268 19.15 -6.11 3.68
N LEU A 269 20.41 -5.68 3.52
CA LEU A 269 20.75 -4.29 3.19
C LEU A 269 20.30 -3.89 1.78
N VAL A 270 20.46 -4.77 0.78
CA VAL A 270 19.99 -4.58 -0.59
C VAL A 270 18.47 -4.39 -0.62
N THR A 271 17.72 -5.29 0.01
CA THR A 271 16.26 -5.22 0.05
C THR A 271 15.76 -4.00 0.83
N ASP A 272 16.42 -3.64 1.94
CA ASP A 272 16.07 -2.47 2.74
C ASP A 272 16.41 -1.15 2.02
N SER A 273 17.40 -1.17 1.11
CA SER A 273 17.69 -0.07 0.21
C SER A 273 16.63 0.07 -0.88
N LEU A 274 16.20 -1.04 -1.50
CA LEU A 274 15.07 -1.05 -2.44
C LEU A 274 13.77 -0.55 -1.78
N LEU A 275 13.49 -0.99 -0.54
CA LEU A 275 12.38 -0.52 0.27
C LEU A 275 12.43 1.00 0.51
N LYS A 276 13.58 1.54 0.92
CA LYS A 276 13.79 2.98 1.10
C LYS A 276 13.60 3.75 -0.20
N MET A 277 14.25 3.35 -1.28
CA MET A 277 14.11 4.01 -2.58
C MET A 277 12.65 4.05 -3.05
N SER A 278 11.90 2.95 -2.86
CA SER A 278 10.47 2.86 -3.19
C SER A 278 9.53 3.64 -2.25
N SER A 279 10.01 4.00 -1.05
CA SER A 279 9.28 4.82 -0.07
C SER A 279 9.52 6.32 -0.30
N TYR A 280 10.75 6.72 -0.62
CA TYR A 280 11.14 8.13 -0.75
C TYR A 280 10.90 8.72 -2.15
N ASN A 281 10.92 7.90 -3.20
CA ASN A 281 10.88 8.41 -4.58
C ASN A 281 9.88 7.64 -5.46
N ILE A 282 8.95 8.37 -6.08
CA ILE A 282 7.90 7.80 -6.93
C ILE A 282 8.43 7.17 -8.22
N LYS A 283 9.51 7.71 -8.80
CA LYS A 283 10.13 7.15 -10.01
C LYS A 283 10.87 5.85 -9.67
N SER A 284 11.60 5.81 -8.54
CA SER A 284 12.21 4.59 -8.02
C SER A 284 11.16 3.53 -7.68
N LYS A 285 10.04 3.92 -7.04
CA LYS A 285 8.89 3.05 -6.76
C LYS A 285 8.33 2.43 -8.04
N LEU A 286 8.03 3.24 -9.05
CA LEU A 286 7.50 2.77 -10.34
C LEU A 286 8.51 1.88 -11.07
N PHE A 287 9.81 2.18 -11.00
CA PHE A 287 10.84 1.32 -11.58
C PHE A 287 10.86 -0.07 -10.91
N ILE A 288 10.89 -0.11 -9.57
CA ILE A 288 10.89 -1.35 -8.79
C ILE A 288 9.60 -2.15 -9.00
N GLN A 289 8.44 -1.49 -9.03
CA GLN A 289 7.13 -2.13 -9.27
C GLN A 289 7.05 -2.80 -10.64
N ASN A 290 7.60 -2.20 -11.69
CA ASN A 290 7.52 -2.69 -13.07
C ASN A 290 8.71 -3.60 -13.47
N ASN A 291 9.58 -3.97 -12.53
CA ASN A 291 10.74 -4.82 -12.80
C ASN A 291 10.45 -6.28 -12.43
N GLU A 292 10.09 -7.11 -13.42
CA GLU A 292 9.74 -8.52 -13.24
C GLU A 292 10.82 -9.33 -12.51
N GLN A 293 12.11 -9.10 -12.84
CA GLN A 293 13.25 -9.77 -12.23
C GLN A 293 13.36 -9.49 -10.72
N CYS A 294 13.07 -8.26 -10.30
CA CYS A 294 12.97 -7.87 -8.89
C CYS A 294 11.85 -8.65 -8.18
N ILE A 295 10.66 -8.71 -8.79
CA ILE A 295 9.51 -9.47 -8.25
C ILE A 295 9.87 -10.95 -8.10
N GLN A 296 10.46 -11.54 -9.14
CA GLN A 296 10.88 -12.94 -9.17
C GLN A 296 11.90 -13.27 -8.08
N ARG A 297 13.00 -12.51 -8.01
CA ARG A 297 14.05 -12.72 -7.00
C ARG A 297 13.48 -12.56 -5.58
N LEU A 298 12.72 -11.49 -5.32
CA LEU A 298 12.12 -11.24 -4.00
C LEU A 298 11.15 -12.36 -3.58
N LEU A 299 10.28 -12.84 -4.47
CA LEU A 299 9.37 -13.95 -4.15
C LEU A 299 10.12 -15.28 -3.94
N SER A 300 11.16 -15.55 -4.73
CA SER A 300 11.99 -16.75 -4.59
C SER A 300 12.75 -16.78 -3.25
N ILE A 301 13.38 -15.66 -2.87
CA ILE A 301 14.01 -15.50 -1.56
C ILE A 301 12.96 -15.62 -0.45
N PHE A 302 11.80 -14.97 -0.59
CA PHE A 302 10.76 -15.01 0.43
C PHE A 302 10.23 -16.44 0.65
N ASP A 303 10.05 -17.24 -0.40
CA ASP A 303 9.59 -18.63 -0.26
C ASP A 303 10.64 -19.54 0.42
N THR A 304 11.91 -19.41 0.07
CA THR A 304 12.95 -20.40 0.41
C THR A 304 13.82 -20.05 1.62
N ASN A 305 13.99 -18.77 1.91
CA ASN A 305 14.91 -18.28 2.94
C ASN A 305 14.33 -18.41 4.37
N LYS A 306 15.20 -18.44 5.38
CA LYS A 306 14.84 -18.60 6.81
C LYS A 306 15.32 -17.47 7.71
N TYR A 307 15.99 -16.45 7.17
CA TYR A 307 16.55 -15.35 7.94
C TYR A 307 15.48 -14.30 8.23
N ASP A 308 14.91 -14.34 9.45
CA ASP A 308 13.78 -13.52 9.88
C ASP A 308 13.93 -12.01 9.58
N LYS A 309 15.15 -11.46 9.66
CA LYS A 309 15.40 -10.04 9.34
C LYS A 309 15.18 -9.75 7.85
N LEU A 310 15.71 -10.60 6.96
CA LEU A 310 15.51 -10.47 5.52
C LEU A 310 14.05 -10.67 5.15
N LEU A 311 13.41 -11.73 5.65
CA LEU A 311 11.98 -11.99 5.43
C LEU A 311 11.10 -10.82 5.90
N LEU A 312 11.42 -10.21 7.05
CA LEU A 312 10.71 -9.02 7.53
C LEU A 312 10.85 -7.84 6.56
N ILE A 313 12.04 -7.56 6.03
CA ILE A 313 12.24 -6.47 5.07
C ILE A 313 11.55 -6.76 3.73
N ILE A 314 11.70 -7.97 3.16
CA ILE A 314 10.99 -8.36 1.93
C ILE A 314 9.48 -8.21 2.13
N SER A 315 8.94 -8.67 3.26
CA SER A 315 7.52 -8.53 3.56
C SER A 315 7.05 -7.07 3.53
N LYS A 316 7.87 -6.09 3.94
CA LYS A 316 7.49 -4.66 3.87
C LYS A 316 7.47 -4.12 2.45
N LEU A 317 8.30 -4.66 1.56
CA LEU A 317 8.40 -4.25 0.15
C LEU A 317 7.29 -4.86 -0.72
N LEU A 318 6.82 -6.07 -0.41
CA LEU A 318 5.75 -6.74 -1.17
C LEU A 318 4.41 -5.96 -1.25
N PRO A 319 3.91 -5.29 -0.19
CA PRO A 319 2.78 -4.35 -0.27
C PRO A 319 2.99 -3.21 -1.26
N ILE A 320 4.20 -2.65 -1.32
CA ILE A 320 4.54 -1.57 -2.26
C ILE A 320 4.53 -2.13 -3.68
N ILE A 321 5.19 -3.26 -3.93
CA ILE A 321 5.22 -3.91 -5.25
C ILE A 321 3.81 -4.27 -5.74
N SER A 322 3.02 -4.95 -4.90
CA SER A 322 1.65 -5.40 -5.23
C SER A 322 0.64 -4.27 -5.44
N SER A 323 0.93 -3.05 -4.96
CA SER A 323 0.14 -1.84 -5.27
C SER A 323 0.36 -1.28 -6.68
N GLY A 324 1.18 -1.96 -7.50
CA GLY A 324 1.41 -1.62 -8.91
C GLY A 324 0.21 -1.89 -9.82
N ASN A 325 0.46 -1.78 -11.13
CA ASN A 325 -0.56 -2.00 -12.16
C ASN A 325 -1.01 -3.47 -12.25
N GLU A 326 -2.06 -3.74 -13.04
CA GLU A 326 -2.64 -5.07 -13.17
C GLU A 326 -1.72 -6.10 -13.86
N LEU A 327 -0.70 -5.67 -14.63
CA LEU A 327 0.32 -6.58 -15.18
C LEU A 327 1.23 -7.10 -14.07
N ASN A 328 1.74 -6.21 -13.21
CA ASN A 328 2.63 -6.58 -12.10
C ASN A 328 1.92 -7.53 -11.12
N LYS A 329 0.61 -7.33 -10.89
CA LYS A 329 -0.21 -8.25 -10.10
C LYS A 329 -0.30 -9.64 -10.73
N ARG A 330 -0.47 -9.74 -12.06
CA ARG A 330 -0.48 -11.03 -12.78
C ARG A 330 0.87 -11.73 -12.70
N ILE A 331 1.98 -11.00 -12.79
CA ILE A 331 3.34 -11.54 -12.60
C ILE A 331 3.48 -12.19 -11.20
N ILE A 332 3.03 -11.51 -10.13
CA ILE A 332 3.02 -12.08 -8.77
C ILE A 332 2.18 -13.38 -8.71
N LEU A 333 1.03 -13.43 -9.39
CA LEU A 333 0.18 -14.63 -9.44
C LEU A 333 0.82 -15.78 -10.24
N GLN A 334 1.46 -15.49 -11.37
CA GLN A 334 2.20 -16.46 -12.18
C GLN A 334 3.40 -17.06 -11.43
N LEU A 335 4.07 -16.24 -10.61
CA LEU A 335 5.18 -16.64 -9.72
C LEU A 335 4.71 -17.31 -8.42
N ASN A 336 3.56 -17.98 -8.44
CA ASN A 336 2.98 -18.72 -7.31
C ASN A 336 2.74 -17.88 -6.03
N GLY A 337 2.64 -16.55 -6.16
CA GLY A 337 2.66 -15.61 -5.03
C GLY A 337 1.56 -15.84 -3.99
N LEU A 338 0.38 -16.33 -4.37
CA LEU A 338 -0.68 -16.68 -3.42
C LEU A 338 -0.24 -17.76 -2.42
N ASN A 339 0.37 -18.84 -2.92
CA ASN A 339 0.78 -19.97 -2.10
C ASN A 339 2.03 -19.64 -1.25
N ILE A 340 2.94 -18.82 -1.79
CA ILE A 340 4.09 -18.29 -1.02
C ILE A 340 3.58 -17.43 0.15
N LEU A 341 2.65 -16.51 -0.10
CA LEU A 341 2.07 -15.66 0.95
C LEU A 341 1.25 -16.47 1.96
N GLU A 342 0.48 -17.47 1.51
CA GLU A 342 -0.30 -18.40 2.34
C GLU A 342 0.57 -19.22 3.29
N LYS A 343 1.67 -19.79 2.77
CA LYS A 343 2.72 -20.47 3.54
C LYS A 343 3.22 -19.57 4.67
N HIS A 344 3.51 -18.29 4.39
CA HIS A 344 3.95 -17.34 5.40
C HIS A 344 2.87 -16.99 6.43
N LEU A 345 1.60 -16.82 6.04
CA LEU A 345 0.50 -16.63 7.00
C LEU A 345 0.45 -17.75 8.04
N ARG A 346 0.62 -18.99 7.56
CA ARG A 346 0.53 -20.22 8.37
C ARG A 346 1.75 -20.46 9.26
N THR A 347 2.95 -20.17 8.75
CA THR A 347 4.23 -20.58 9.38
C THR A 347 4.94 -19.47 10.16
N THR A 348 4.75 -18.20 9.81
CA THR A 348 5.49 -17.13 10.47
C THR A 348 4.99 -16.89 11.89
N LYS A 349 5.93 -16.68 12.83
CA LYS A 349 5.63 -16.16 14.18
C LYS A 349 5.49 -14.63 14.19
N SER A 350 6.02 -13.94 13.17
CA SER A 350 6.06 -12.49 13.11
C SER A 350 4.71 -11.90 12.68
N ILE A 351 4.04 -11.21 13.62
CA ILE A 351 2.79 -10.48 13.36
C ILE A 351 2.98 -9.47 12.22
N ARG A 352 4.16 -8.82 12.14
CA ARG A 352 4.50 -7.87 11.07
C ARG A 352 4.57 -8.53 9.69
N ILE A 353 5.21 -9.70 9.58
CA ILE A 353 5.25 -10.45 8.31
C ILE A 353 3.84 -10.90 7.92
N ARG A 354 3.07 -11.45 8.87
CA ARG A 354 1.69 -11.91 8.62
C ARG A 354 0.80 -10.77 8.11
N HIS A 355 0.85 -9.61 8.77
CA HIS A 355 0.08 -8.44 8.37
C HIS A 355 0.46 -7.95 6.97
N ASN A 356 1.76 -7.85 6.67
CA ASN A 356 2.26 -7.49 5.35
C ASN A 356 1.83 -8.49 4.25
N CYS A 357 1.82 -9.79 4.56
CA CYS A 357 1.32 -10.81 3.65
C CYS A 357 -0.17 -10.62 3.35
N LEU A 358 -0.99 -10.27 4.35
CA LEU A 358 -2.41 -9.97 4.15
C LEU A 358 -2.63 -8.72 3.30
N ILE A 359 -1.84 -7.65 3.46
CA ILE A 359 -1.92 -6.48 2.56
C ILE A 359 -1.57 -6.89 1.13
N THR A 360 -0.49 -7.65 0.94
CA THR A 360 -0.03 -8.10 -0.38
C THR A 360 -1.08 -8.97 -1.07
N LEU A 361 -1.64 -9.95 -0.34
CA LEU A 361 -2.75 -10.79 -0.81
C LEU A 361 -3.97 -9.94 -1.19
N ARG A 362 -4.35 -8.95 -0.37
CA ARG A 362 -5.47 -8.06 -0.66
C ARG A 362 -5.26 -7.31 -1.98
N ASN A 363 -4.07 -6.76 -2.19
CA ASN A 363 -3.72 -5.99 -3.38
C ASN A 363 -3.77 -6.80 -4.69
N ILE A 364 -3.47 -8.10 -4.65
CA ILE A 364 -3.49 -9.00 -5.83
C ILE A 364 -4.79 -9.82 -5.97
N SER A 365 -5.60 -9.92 -4.91
CA SER A 365 -6.79 -10.78 -4.86
C SER A 365 -7.85 -10.48 -5.92
N ASN A 366 -7.93 -9.24 -6.42
CA ASN A 366 -8.85 -8.85 -7.49
C ASN A 366 -8.51 -9.48 -8.85
N GLN A 367 -7.25 -9.85 -9.09
CA GLN A 367 -6.83 -10.62 -10.26
C GLN A 367 -6.82 -12.13 -10.02
N ALA A 368 -6.93 -12.57 -8.77
CA ALA A 368 -6.89 -13.96 -8.36
C ALA A 368 -8.25 -14.70 -8.44
N THR A 369 -9.32 -14.04 -8.89
CA THR A 369 -10.70 -14.58 -8.86
C THR A 369 -10.86 -15.91 -9.61
N ARG A 370 -10.05 -16.14 -10.65
CA ARG A 370 -10.05 -17.37 -11.47
C ARG A 370 -8.95 -18.38 -11.13
N MET A 371 -8.15 -18.12 -10.09
CA MET A 371 -7.14 -19.06 -9.61
C MET A 371 -7.79 -20.31 -9.03
N ARG A 372 -7.12 -21.45 -9.21
CA ARG A 372 -7.49 -22.75 -8.65
C ARG A 372 -6.51 -23.13 -7.53
N ASP A 373 -6.83 -24.19 -6.80
CA ASP A 373 -5.94 -24.80 -5.80
C ASP A 373 -5.58 -23.85 -4.63
N ILE A 374 -6.45 -22.87 -4.36
CA ILE A 374 -6.33 -21.89 -3.27
C ILE A 374 -7.18 -22.26 -2.04
N ASP A 375 -7.61 -23.51 -1.93
CA ASP A 375 -8.50 -23.99 -0.88
C ASP A 375 -7.91 -23.78 0.52
N SER A 376 -6.60 -24.04 0.68
CA SER A 376 -5.86 -23.78 1.92
C SER A 376 -5.83 -22.29 2.29
N LEU A 377 -5.70 -21.41 1.29
CA LEU A 377 -5.74 -19.96 1.49
C LEU A 377 -7.14 -19.52 1.97
N ILE A 378 -8.21 -20.01 1.35
CA ILE A 378 -9.59 -19.70 1.76
C ILE A 378 -9.86 -20.21 3.18
N GLN A 379 -9.39 -21.42 3.53
CA GLN A 379 -9.47 -21.96 4.89
C GLN A 379 -8.71 -21.08 5.90
N GLN A 380 -7.46 -20.72 5.60
CA GLN A 380 -6.63 -19.88 6.47
C GLN A 380 -7.23 -18.48 6.68
N LEU A 381 -7.74 -17.83 5.63
CA LEU A 381 -8.39 -16.53 5.70
C LEU A 381 -9.71 -16.59 6.48
N THR A 382 -10.51 -17.65 6.29
CA THR A 382 -11.75 -17.86 7.05
C THR A 382 -11.46 -18.04 8.54
N GLY A 383 -10.37 -18.75 8.89
CA GLY A 383 -9.89 -18.86 10.26
C GLY A 383 -9.46 -17.52 10.88
N ILE A 384 -8.85 -16.62 10.10
CA ILE A 384 -8.46 -15.28 10.58
C ILE A 384 -9.69 -14.43 10.95
N LEU A 385 -10.84 -14.62 10.29
CA LEU A 385 -12.10 -13.93 10.64
C LEU A 385 -12.64 -14.27 12.04
N LEU A 386 -12.10 -15.30 12.70
CA LEU A 386 -12.44 -15.72 14.07
C LEU A 386 -11.45 -15.17 15.12
N THR A 387 -10.50 -14.29 14.72
CA THR A 387 -9.48 -13.72 15.61
C THR A 387 -9.79 -12.29 16.01
N ASP A 388 -9.31 -11.85 17.17
CA ASP A 388 -9.50 -10.50 17.68
C ASP A 388 -8.62 -9.43 16.98
N ASP A 389 -7.72 -9.83 16.07
CA ASP A 389 -6.92 -8.90 15.27
C ASP A 389 -7.78 -8.26 14.17
N ARG A 390 -8.47 -7.18 14.56
CA ARG A 390 -9.32 -6.35 13.70
C ARG A 390 -8.68 -6.02 12.35
N GLN A 391 -7.37 -5.76 12.31
CA GLN A 391 -6.70 -5.37 11.07
C GLN A 391 -6.46 -6.58 10.15
N SER A 392 -6.11 -7.74 10.71
CA SER A 392 -6.04 -9.00 9.95
C SER A 392 -7.42 -9.49 9.49
N VAL A 393 -8.47 -9.27 10.30
CA VAL A 393 -9.88 -9.52 9.94
C VAL A 393 -10.31 -8.65 8.76
N ILE A 394 -10.08 -7.34 8.80
CA ILE A 394 -10.39 -6.40 7.71
C ILE A 394 -9.69 -6.81 6.40
N CYS A 395 -8.40 -7.16 6.47
CA CYS A 395 -7.68 -7.61 5.27
C CYS A 395 -8.23 -8.94 4.74
N SER A 396 -8.52 -9.90 5.62
CA SER A 396 -9.05 -11.22 5.24
C SER A 396 -10.43 -11.12 4.61
N PHE A 397 -11.31 -10.25 5.12
CA PHE A 397 -12.58 -9.93 4.47
C PHE A 397 -12.40 -9.36 3.07
N GLY A 398 -11.49 -8.38 2.89
CA GLY A 398 -11.20 -7.82 1.57
C GLY A 398 -10.72 -8.86 0.57
N ILE A 399 -9.84 -9.77 0.99
CA ILE A 399 -9.35 -10.88 0.16
C ILE A 399 -10.49 -11.84 -0.18
N LEU A 400 -11.25 -12.32 0.81
CA LEU A 400 -12.34 -13.28 0.62
C LEU A 400 -13.48 -12.71 -0.25
N SER A 401 -13.81 -11.42 -0.11
CA SER A 401 -14.81 -10.74 -0.93
C SER A 401 -14.45 -10.76 -2.42
N ASN A 402 -13.16 -10.56 -2.72
CA ASN A 402 -12.61 -10.67 -4.08
C ASN A 402 -12.52 -12.14 -4.53
N LEU A 403 -11.95 -13.06 -3.73
CA LEU A 403 -11.80 -14.47 -4.12
C LEU A 403 -13.14 -15.21 -4.30
N THR A 404 -14.21 -14.77 -3.65
CA THR A 404 -15.58 -15.28 -3.85
C THR A 404 -16.35 -14.54 -4.96
N ALA A 405 -15.81 -13.45 -5.51
CA ALA A 405 -16.41 -12.78 -6.66
C ALA A 405 -16.28 -13.68 -7.91
N ASP A 406 -17.42 -14.00 -8.52
CA ASP A 406 -17.54 -14.79 -9.76
C ASP A 406 -16.90 -16.19 -9.79
N ASN A 407 -16.53 -16.76 -8.63
CA ASN A 407 -15.95 -18.11 -8.55
C ASN A 407 -16.88 -19.09 -7.80
N ARG A 408 -17.46 -20.06 -8.53
CA ARG A 408 -18.41 -21.04 -7.96
C ARG A 408 -17.77 -21.95 -6.91
N THR A 409 -16.55 -22.43 -7.17
CA THR A 409 -15.82 -23.35 -6.29
C THR A 409 -15.49 -22.66 -4.96
N ASN A 410 -14.91 -21.46 -5.02
CA ASN A 410 -14.52 -20.68 -3.84
C ASN A 410 -15.73 -20.33 -2.96
N LYS A 411 -16.88 -19.96 -3.57
CA LYS A 411 -18.13 -19.73 -2.84
C LYS A 411 -18.61 -20.98 -2.11
N SER A 412 -18.69 -22.12 -2.81
CA SER A 412 -19.11 -23.38 -2.19
C SER A 412 -18.15 -23.86 -1.10
N LEU A 413 -16.84 -23.68 -1.26
CA LEU A 413 -15.87 -23.96 -0.20
C LEU A 413 -16.07 -23.02 1.01
N PHE A 414 -16.25 -21.73 0.79
CA PHE A 414 -16.46 -20.76 1.86
C PHE A 414 -17.73 -21.04 2.68
N VAL A 415 -18.80 -21.53 2.05
CA VAL A 415 -20.00 -22.02 2.78
C VAL A 415 -19.67 -23.25 3.63
N LYS A 416 -19.00 -24.26 3.06
CA LYS A 416 -18.58 -25.48 3.80
C LYS A 416 -17.67 -25.19 5.01
N LEU A 417 -16.92 -24.09 4.96
CA LEU A 417 -16.05 -23.62 6.05
C LEU A 417 -16.80 -22.78 7.11
N ASN A 418 -18.14 -22.80 7.12
CA ASN A 418 -19.00 -21.96 7.96
C ASN A 418 -18.81 -20.44 7.78
N GLY A 419 -18.17 -20.02 6.68
CA GLY A 419 -17.78 -18.63 6.44
C GLY A 419 -18.98 -17.66 6.43
N VAL A 420 -20.16 -18.12 6.02
CA VAL A 420 -21.42 -17.34 6.10
C VAL A 420 -21.74 -16.93 7.54
N GLN A 421 -21.69 -17.89 8.48
CA GLN A 421 -21.95 -17.63 9.89
C GLN A 421 -20.88 -16.71 10.49
N THR A 422 -19.61 -16.93 10.15
CA THR A 422 -18.50 -16.09 10.60
C THR A 422 -18.61 -14.65 10.11
N VAL A 423 -19.03 -14.42 8.86
CA VAL A 423 -19.30 -13.06 8.33
C VAL A 423 -20.47 -12.44 9.07
N MET A 424 -21.56 -13.19 9.30
CA MET A 424 -22.73 -12.69 10.04
C MET A 424 -22.39 -12.28 11.47
N GLN A 425 -21.61 -13.09 12.20
CA GLN A 425 -21.15 -12.78 13.55
C GLN A 425 -20.31 -11.49 13.58
N ASN A 426 -19.34 -11.37 12.68
CA ASN A 426 -18.52 -10.16 12.54
C ASN A 426 -19.36 -8.92 12.22
N LEU A 427 -20.34 -9.04 11.32
CA LEU A 427 -21.25 -7.97 10.94
C LEU A 427 -22.13 -7.54 12.14
N MET A 428 -22.62 -8.50 12.93
CA MET A 428 -23.41 -8.25 14.15
C MET A 428 -22.60 -7.53 15.24
N VAL A 429 -21.33 -7.88 15.44
CA VAL A 429 -20.43 -7.20 16.40
C VAL A 429 -20.04 -5.80 15.93
N ASN A 430 -20.05 -5.53 14.62
CA ASN A 430 -19.63 -4.26 14.03
C ASN A 430 -20.80 -3.44 13.43
N THR A 431 -22.07 -3.66 13.83
CA THR A 431 -23.23 -3.01 13.16
C THR A 431 -23.21 -1.48 13.21
N ASP A 432 -22.66 -0.91 14.28
CA ASP A 432 -22.50 0.54 14.47
C ASP A 432 -21.03 0.98 14.27
N GLY A 433 -20.24 0.13 13.60
CA GLY A 433 -18.79 0.23 13.46
C GLY A 433 -18.32 0.78 12.11
N ASN A 434 -17.21 0.24 11.63
CA ASN A 434 -16.50 0.75 10.45
C ASN A 434 -17.28 0.47 9.15
N ASP A 435 -17.75 1.51 8.48
CA ASP A 435 -18.52 1.42 7.23
C ASP A 435 -17.80 0.64 6.13
N ASP A 436 -16.49 0.84 6.02
CA ASP A 436 -15.59 0.09 5.13
C ASP A 436 -15.67 -1.43 5.36
N LEU A 437 -15.75 -1.87 6.63
CA LEU A 437 -15.89 -3.28 7.00
C LEU A 437 -17.30 -3.80 6.71
N ILE A 438 -18.32 -3.00 7.03
CA ILE A 438 -19.75 -3.30 6.79
C ILE A 438 -19.99 -3.51 5.28
N GLU A 439 -19.50 -2.63 4.42
CA GLU A 439 -19.63 -2.74 2.97
C GLU A 439 -19.00 -4.02 2.42
N VAL A 440 -17.77 -4.34 2.85
CA VAL A 440 -17.06 -5.54 2.38
C VAL A 440 -17.74 -6.82 2.88
N ALA A 441 -18.21 -6.85 4.13
CA ALA A 441 -18.97 -7.97 4.66
C ALA A 441 -20.28 -8.20 3.88
N LEU A 442 -21.07 -7.16 3.66
CA LEU A 442 -22.31 -7.22 2.86
C LEU A 442 -22.05 -7.62 1.40
N CYS A 443 -20.97 -7.11 0.78
CA CYS A 443 -20.56 -7.53 -0.56
C CYS A 443 -20.18 -9.03 -0.60
N THR A 444 -19.50 -9.54 0.42
CA THR A 444 -19.15 -10.96 0.54
C THR A 444 -20.41 -11.80 0.68
N LEU A 445 -21.33 -11.44 1.59
CA LEU A 445 -22.64 -12.09 1.73
C LEU A 445 -23.43 -12.08 0.42
N ARG A 446 -23.41 -10.97 -0.33
CA ARG A 446 -24.03 -10.86 -1.67
C ARG A 446 -23.38 -11.81 -2.69
N HIS A 447 -22.06 -12.00 -2.65
CA HIS A 447 -21.38 -12.90 -3.59
C HIS A 447 -21.70 -14.38 -3.30
N ILE A 448 -21.74 -14.78 -2.02
CA ILE A 448 -21.95 -16.17 -1.57
C ILE A 448 -23.43 -16.58 -1.44
N THR A 449 -24.37 -15.70 -1.76
CA THR A 449 -25.82 -16.01 -1.77
C THR A 449 -26.38 -16.19 -3.18
N ALA A 450 -25.51 -16.34 -4.20
CA ALA A 450 -25.94 -16.55 -5.59
C ALA A 450 -24.86 -17.18 -6.49
N ARG A 451 -25.33 -17.91 -7.51
CA ARG A 451 -24.61 -18.52 -8.62
C ARG A 451 -23.63 -19.63 -8.21
N HIS A 452 -23.97 -20.48 -7.23
CA HIS A 452 -23.20 -21.69 -6.91
C HIS A 452 -24.05 -22.70 -6.12
N ASP A 453 -23.55 -23.93 -5.96
CA ASP A 453 -24.40 -25.08 -5.61
C ASP A 453 -24.94 -25.04 -4.18
N LEU A 454 -24.27 -24.30 -3.29
CA LEU A 454 -24.66 -24.12 -1.89
C LEU A 454 -25.31 -22.75 -1.61
N GLU A 455 -25.79 -22.05 -2.63
CA GLU A 455 -26.39 -20.71 -2.46
C GLU A 455 -27.64 -20.72 -1.56
N ASN A 456 -28.43 -21.80 -1.60
CA ASN A 456 -29.60 -21.97 -0.75
C ASN A 456 -29.22 -22.19 0.71
N GLU A 457 -28.16 -22.96 0.97
CA GLU A 457 -27.61 -23.19 2.30
C GLU A 457 -27.02 -21.89 2.89
N ALA A 458 -26.37 -21.06 2.06
CA ALA A 458 -25.89 -19.75 2.48
C ALA A 458 -27.03 -18.80 2.87
N ARG A 459 -28.08 -18.70 2.04
CA ARG A 459 -29.29 -17.91 2.34
C ARG A 459 -29.95 -18.38 3.65
N GLU A 460 -30.10 -19.70 3.81
CA GLU A 460 -30.72 -20.31 4.99
C GLU A 460 -29.86 -20.15 6.26
N THR A 461 -28.53 -20.17 6.14
CA THR A 461 -27.61 -19.87 7.24
C THR A 461 -27.78 -18.42 7.72
N ILE A 462 -27.88 -17.44 6.82
CA ILE A 462 -28.16 -16.03 7.18
C ILE A 462 -29.49 -15.92 7.95
N ARG A 463 -30.54 -16.64 7.51
CA ARG A 463 -31.83 -16.70 8.21
C ARG A 463 -31.68 -17.26 9.63
N LYS A 464 -30.99 -18.40 9.77
CA LYS A 464 -30.74 -19.08 11.06
C LYS A 464 -29.86 -18.27 12.01
N SER A 465 -28.95 -17.44 11.51
CA SER A 465 -28.13 -16.51 12.30
C SER A 465 -28.88 -15.23 12.74
N TYR A 466 -30.22 -15.17 12.61
CA TYR A 466 -31.03 -13.96 12.84
C TYR A 466 -30.53 -12.74 12.02
N GLY A 467 -29.94 -13.01 10.85
CA GLY A 467 -29.26 -11.99 10.04
C GLY A 467 -30.20 -11.04 9.30
N ILE A 468 -31.44 -11.44 9.03
CA ILE A 468 -32.37 -10.68 8.19
C ILE A 468 -32.64 -9.28 8.74
N GLY A 469 -32.95 -9.15 10.04
CA GLY A 469 -33.18 -7.86 10.67
C GLY A 469 -31.93 -6.96 10.70
N ASN A 470 -30.75 -7.57 10.90
CA ASN A 470 -29.47 -6.86 10.86
C ASN A 470 -29.11 -6.36 9.45
N ILE A 471 -29.46 -7.11 8.40
CA ILE A 471 -29.26 -6.68 7.01
C ILE A 471 -30.22 -5.54 6.66
N VAL A 472 -31.50 -5.66 7.03
CA VAL A 472 -32.50 -4.61 6.75
C VAL A 472 -32.27 -3.34 7.58
N LYS A 473 -31.68 -3.45 8.79
CA LYS A 473 -31.20 -2.31 9.62
C LYS A 473 -30.39 -1.32 8.78
N PHE A 474 -29.50 -1.77 7.89
CA PHE A 474 -28.70 -0.88 7.06
C PHE A 474 -29.50 -0.07 6.03
N LEU A 475 -30.69 -0.51 5.59
CA LEU A 475 -31.57 0.33 4.74
C LEU A 475 -32.29 1.44 5.52
N ARG A 476 -32.42 1.28 6.85
CA ARG A 476 -33.07 2.25 7.73
C ARG A 476 -32.08 3.25 8.31
N ASP A 477 -30.89 2.76 8.68
CA ASP A 477 -29.95 3.53 9.51
C ASP A 477 -28.83 4.20 8.69
N LYS A 478 -28.65 3.84 7.40
CA LYS A 478 -27.61 4.43 6.53
C LYS A 478 -28.22 5.26 5.39
N ASN A 479 -27.73 6.49 5.23
CA ASN A 479 -28.15 7.40 4.17
C ASN A 479 -27.52 7.01 2.83
N PHE A 480 -28.32 6.79 1.78
CA PHE A 480 -27.84 6.36 0.46
C PHE A 480 -26.95 7.38 -0.28
N LYS A 481 -27.03 8.67 0.06
CA LYS A 481 -26.16 9.70 -0.54
C LYS A 481 -24.73 9.60 -0.02
N GLU A 482 -24.57 9.23 1.25
CA GLU A 482 -23.29 9.13 1.96
C GLU A 482 -22.71 7.70 1.90
N HIS A 483 -23.57 6.69 2.08
CA HIS A 483 -23.21 5.28 2.26
C HIS A 483 -23.63 4.43 1.05
N TRP A 484 -23.42 4.95 -0.16
CA TRP A 484 -23.88 4.35 -1.42
C TRP A 484 -23.48 2.88 -1.60
N GLY A 485 -22.23 2.53 -1.26
CA GLY A 485 -21.73 1.17 -1.42
C GLY A 485 -22.38 0.17 -0.46
N ILE A 486 -22.55 0.53 0.82
CA ILE A 486 -23.36 -0.22 1.80
C ILE A 486 -24.79 -0.43 1.29
N ILE A 487 -25.49 0.63 0.87
CA ILE A 487 -26.87 0.50 0.38
C ILE A 487 -26.94 -0.42 -0.86
N LYS A 488 -26.04 -0.25 -1.83
CA LYS A 488 -25.95 -1.14 -3.00
C LYS A 488 -25.63 -2.59 -2.62
N ALA A 489 -24.81 -2.82 -1.59
CA ALA A 489 -24.51 -4.14 -1.07
C ALA A 489 -25.73 -4.78 -0.39
N THR A 490 -26.40 -4.05 0.51
CA THR A 490 -27.60 -4.46 1.22
C THR A 490 -28.76 -4.78 0.27
N VAL A 491 -29.09 -3.89 -0.67
CA VAL A 491 -30.17 -4.14 -1.65
C VAL A 491 -29.83 -5.36 -2.52
N GLY A 492 -28.59 -5.50 -2.98
CA GLY A 492 -28.16 -6.68 -3.75
C GLY A 492 -28.22 -7.99 -2.95
N LEU A 493 -27.91 -7.95 -1.65
CA LEU A 493 -28.06 -9.10 -0.75
C LEU A 493 -29.53 -9.45 -0.52
N ILE A 494 -30.40 -8.46 -0.30
CA ILE A 494 -31.85 -8.68 -0.16
C ILE A 494 -32.44 -9.25 -1.46
N LYS A 495 -31.99 -8.81 -2.65
CA LYS A 495 -32.35 -9.42 -3.94
C LYS A 495 -32.06 -10.92 -3.94
N ASN A 496 -30.87 -11.34 -3.51
CA ASN A 496 -30.50 -12.75 -3.44
C ASN A 496 -31.30 -13.53 -2.39
N LEU A 497 -31.58 -12.93 -1.22
CA LEU A 497 -32.40 -13.55 -0.17
C LEU A 497 -33.86 -13.73 -0.61
N SER A 498 -34.40 -12.78 -1.38
CA SER A 498 -35.78 -12.84 -1.93
C SER A 498 -36.01 -13.97 -2.94
N LEU A 499 -34.95 -14.66 -3.40
CA LEU A 499 -35.07 -15.85 -4.24
C LEU A 499 -35.55 -17.08 -3.45
N SER A 500 -35.43 -17.09 -2.12
CA SER A 500 -35.93 -18.18 -1.27
C SER A 500 -37.32 -17.89 -0.72
N GLN A 501 -38.30 -18.70 -1.10
CA GLN A 501 -39.67 -18.60 -0.59
C GLN A 501 -39.76 -18.73 0.94
N THR A 502 -38.84 -19.45 1.58
CA THR A 502 -38.78 -19.58 3.05
C THR A 502 -38.27 -18.31 3.75
N ILE A 503 -37.64 -17.38 3.02
CA ILE A 503 -37.04 -16.15 3.58
C ILE A 503 -37.93 -14.93 3.34
N ILE A 504 -38.76 -14.93 2.30
CA ILE A 504 -39.68 -13.82 1.98
C ILE A 504 -40.55 -13.39 3.17
N PRO A 505 -41.16 -14.29 3.98
CA PRO A 505 -41.92 -13.89 5.17
C PRO A 505 -41.09 -13.07 6.17
N TYR A 506 -39.86 -13.52 6.47
CA TYR A 506 -38.95 -12.81 7.37
C TYR A 506 -38.51 -11.44 6.82
N LEU A 507 -38.33 -11.31 5.50
CA LEU A 507 -38.07 -10.01 4.87
C LEU A 507 -39.29 -9.07 4.98
N CYS A 508 -40.50 -9.62 4.88
CA CYS A 508 -41.75 -8.89 5.07
C CYS A 508 -41.89 -8.38 6.52
N GLU A 509 -41.72 -9.27 7.51
CA GLU A 509 -41.77 -8.97 8.95
C GLU A 509 -40.76 -7.90 9.37
N GLN A 510 -39.55 -7.94 8.80
CA GLN A 510 -38.50 -6.96 9.07
C GLN A 510 -38.68 -5.64 8.29
N ASN A 511 -39.84 -5.40 7.66
CA ASN A 511 -40.19 -4.20 6.90
C ASN A 511 -39.29 -3.92 5.67
N ALA A 512 -38.64 -4.94 5.09
CA ALA A 512 -37.78 -4.77 3.92
C ALA A 512 -38.55 -4.18 2.73
N VAL A 513 -39.79 -4.62 2.51
CA VAL A 513 -40.67 -4.11 1.44
C VAL A 513 -40.85 -2.59 1.54
N ARG A 514 -41.24 -2.08 2.73
CA ARG A 514 -41.46 -0.64 2.93
C ARG A 514 -40.18 0.17 2.70
N LYS A 515 -39.05 -0.29 3.25
CA LYS A 515 -37.76 0.40 3.10
C LYS A 515 -37.21 0.39 1.68
N LEU A 516 -37.46 -0.68 0.91
CA LEU A 516 -37.13 -0.72 -0.53
C LEU A 516 -37.98 0.28 -1.33
N ILE A 517 -39.28 0.43 -1.03
CA ILE A 517 -40.15 1.40 -1.71
C ILE A 517 -39.79 2.85 -1.33
N GLU A 518 -39.53 3.13 -0.05
CA GLU A 518 -39.01 4.43 0.40
C GLU A 518 -37.72 4.81 -0.33
N LEU A 519 -36.78 3.87 -0.45
CA LEU A 519 -35.53 4.08 -1.19
C LEU A 519 -35.79 4.31 -2.68
N LEU A 520 -36.72 3.58 -3.31
CA LEU A 520 -37.10 3.78 -4.72
C LEU A 520 -37.69 5.18 -4.96
N ILE A 521 -38.58 5.65 -4.08
CA ILE A 521 -39.16 7.01 -4.13
C ILE A 521 -38.03 8.07 -4.05
N ASN A 522 -37.11 7.91 -3.11
CA ASN A 522 -36.00 8.83 -2.90
C ASN A 522 -35.02 8.84 -4.09
N LEU A 523 -34.75 7.68 -4.70
CA LEU A 523 -33.88 7.57 -5.88
C LEU A 523 -34.52 8.18 -7.14
N ASP A 524 -35.83 7.95 -7.38
CA ASP A 524 -36.53 8.56 -8.50
C ASP A 524 -36.56 10.10 -8.35
N HIS A 525 -36.87 10.60 -7.15
CA HIS A 525 -36.87 12.04 -6.87
C HIS A 525 -35.50 12.70 -7.04
N GLU A 526 -34.40 12.01 -6.72
CA GLU A 526 -33.05 12.52 -6.97
C GLU A 526 -32.61 12.36 -8.43
N ARG A 527 -33.05 11.33 -9.15
CA ARG A 527 -32.80 11.19 -10.60
C ARG A 527 -33.41 12.38 -11.36
N MET A 528 -34.65 12.74 -11.05
CA MET A 528 -35.36 13.86 -11.71
C MET A 528 -34.73 15.25 -11.47
N LYS A 529 -33.76 15.39 -10.54
CA LYS A 529 -33.02 16.65 -10.30
C LYS A 529 -31.72 16.76 -11.09
N LEU A 530 -31.25 15.67 -11.68
CA LEU A 530 -29.97 15.59 -12.37
C LEU A 530 -30.18 15.60 -13.89
N SER A 531 -29.19 16.09 -14.63
CA SER A 531 -29.12 15.83 -16.07
C SER A 531 -28.96 14.32 -16.33
N GLU A 532 -29.34 13.88 -17.53
CA GLU A 532 -29.50 12.48 -17.92
C GLU A 532 -28.22 11.61 -17.82
N GLU A 533 -27.06 12.22 -17.56
CA GLU A 533 -25.75 11.57 -17.55
C GLU A 533 -25.48 10.69 -16.32
N ASN A 534 -26.29 10.76 -15.24
CA ASN A 534 -26.01 10.06 -13.98
C ASN A 534 -26.75 8.71 -13.81
N ASN A 535 -26.50 7.78 -14.74
CA ASN A 535 -27.06 6.41 -14.83
C ASN A 535 -26.77 5.50 -13.60
N ARG A 536 -26.16 6.01 -12.52
CA ARG A 536 -25.88 5.22 -11.31
C ARG A 536 -27.15 4.85 -10.53
N TYR A 537 -28.18 5.69 -10.57
CA TYR A 537 -29.43 5.46 -9.84
C TYR A 537 -30.29 4.40 -10.53
N ASP A 538 -30.34 4.38 -11.86
CA ASP A 538 -31.14 3.44 -12.65
C ASP A 538 -30.76 1.99 -12.36
N VAL A 539 -29.46 1.68 -12.33
CA VAL A 539 -28.95 0.36 -11.95
C VAL A 539 -29.43 -0.05 -10.55
N LEU A 540 -29.48 0.87 -9.58
CA LEU A 540 -29.96 0.51 -8.23
C LEU A 540 -31.49 0.36 -8.19
N MET A 541 -32.23 1.22 -8.90
CA MET A 541 -33.69 1.11 -9.01
C MET A 541 -34.12 -0.19 -9.70
N GLU A 542 -33.40 -0.63 -10.74
CA GLU A 542 -33.62 -1.93 -11.39
C GLU A 542 -33.44 -3.10 -10.40
N ILE A 543 -32.40 -3.06 -9.56
CA ILE A 543 -32.20 -4.07 -8.50
C ILE A 543 -33.38 -4.02 -7.50
N ILE A 544 -33.81 -2.83 -7.06
CA ILE A 544 -34.93 -2.67 -6.13
C ILE A 544 -36.22 -3.23 -6.73
N ILE A 545 -36.58 -2.87 -7.96
CA ILE A 545 -37.81 -3.31 -8.62
C ILE A 545 -37.78 -4.82 -8.85
N GLY A 546 -36.66 -5.39 -9.31
CA GLY A 546 -36.49 -6.84 -9.43
C GLY A 546 -36.55 -7.57 -8.09
N THR A 547 -36.19 -6.90 -6.98
CA THR A 547 -36.34 -7.43 -5.61
C THR A 547 -37.79 -7.40 -5.16
N LEU A 548 -38.50 -6.27 -5.38
CA LEU A 548 -39.92 -6.14 -5.10
C LEU A 548 -40.74 -7.16 -5.91
N ASN A 549 -40.36 -7.44 -7.16
CA ASN A 549 -40.99 -8.46 -8.00
C ASN A 549 -40.84 -9.89 -7.45
N ASN A 550 -39.70 -10.21 -6.83
CA ASN A 550 -39.55 -11.48 -6.13
C ASN A 550 -40.39 -11.54 -4.85
N LEU A 551 -40.41 -10.45 -4.08
CA LEU A 551 -41.17 -10.35 -2.83
C LEU A 551 -42.69 -10.40 -3.09
N ALA A 552 -43.18 -9.75 -4.15
CA ALA A 552 -44.60 -9.67 -4.52
C ALA A 552 -45.27 -11.03 -4.72
N LYS A 553 -44.50 -12.09 -5.04
CA LYS A 553 -45.00 -13.48 -5.13
C LYS A 553 -45.63 -13.98 -3.83
N ASN A 554 -45.29 -13.38 -2.69
CA ASN A 554 -45.96 -13.60 -1.41
C ASN A 554 -47.08 -12.56 -1.21
N SER A 555 -48.29 -13.02 -0.90
CA SER A 555 -49.49 -12.17 -0.75
C SER A 555 -49.34 -11.05 0.28
N SER A 556 -48.72 -11.30 1.44
CA SER A 556 -48.49 -10.26 2.46
C SER A 556 -47.56 -9.15 1.95
N CYS A 557 -46.49 -9.52 1.23
CA CYS A 557 -45.63 -8.55 0.56
C CYS A 557 -46.39 -7.78 -0.53
N ARG A 558 -47.17 -8.48 -1.37
CA ARG A 558 -47.97 -7.89 -2.46
C ARG A 558 -48.93 -6.81 -1.94
N SER A 559 -49.63 -7.10 -0.83
CA SER A 559 -50.53 -6.15 -0.17
C SER A 559 -49.81 -4.89 0.31
N ILE A 560 -48.61 -5.01 0.89
CA ILE A 560 -47.81 -3.84 1.32
C ILE A 560 -47.35 -3.00 0.11
N ILE A 561 -46.97 -3.64 -1.00
CA ILE A 561 -46.59 -2.92 -2.23
C ILE A 561 -47.80 -2.15 -2.79
N LYS A 562 -48.99 -2.77 -2.81
CA LYS A 562 -50.26 -2.12 -3.20
C LYS A 562 -50.60 -0.95 -2.26
N GLU A 563 -50.47 -1.12 -0.93
CA GLU A 563 -50.72 -0.09 0.09
C GLU A 563 -49.83 1.16 -0.10
N MET A 564 -48.56 0.98 -0.44
CA MET A 564 -47.61 2.09 -0.59
C MET A 564 -47.73 2.90 -1.90
N ASN A 565 -48.67 2.54 -2.79
CA ASN A 565 -49.05 3.30 -3.98
C ASN A 565 -47.86 3.76 -4.88
N CYS A 566 -46.86 2.89 -5.05
CA CYS A 566 -45.69 3.18 -5.89
C CYS A 566 -45.96 3.11 -7.41
N THR A 567 -47.19 2.79 -7.82
CA THR A 567 -47.63 2.62 -9.21
C THR A 567 -47.26 3.81 -10.10
N SER A 568 -47.39 5.04 -9.60
CA SER A 568 -47.04 6.25 -10.36
C SER A 568 -45.54 6.35 -10.72
N ILE A 569 -44.66 5.76 -9.90
CA ILE A 569 -43.23 5.65 -10.21
C ILE A 569 -43.04 4.57 -11.26
N LEU A 570 -43.63 3.38 -11.08
CA LEU A 570 -43.48 2.27 -12.02
C LEU A 570 -43.92 2.66 -13.45
N ILE A 571 -45.02 3.40 -13.59
CA ILE A 571 -45.49 3.94 -14.89
C ILE A 571 -44.47 4.91 -15.51
N ARG A 572 -43.84 5.80 -14.71
CA ARG A 572 -42.78 6.68 -15.24
C ARG A 572 -41.56 5.88 -15.70
N LEU A 573 -41.17 4.86 -14.94
CA LEU A 573 -40.01 4.03 -15.25
C LEU A 573 -40.24 3.12 -16.47
N SER A 574 -41.47 2.67 -16.72
CA SER A 574 -41.86 1.93 -17.93
C SER A 574 -41.94 2.76 -19.22
N HIS A 575 -41.68 4.07 -19.14
CA HIS A 575 -41.61 4.96 -20.30
C HIS A 575 -40.21 5.57 -20.52
N LEU A 576 -39.20 5.11 -19.76
CA LEU A 576 -37.81 5.50 -19.99
C LEU A 576 -37.21 4.67 -21.14
N PRO A 577 -36.28 5.24 -21.94
CA PRO A 577 -35.58 4.50 -23.00
C PRO A 577 -34.60 3.43 -22.49
N SER A 578 -34.52 3.19 -21.17
CA SER A 578 -33.69 2.17 -20.56
C SER A 578 -34.41 0.82 -20.53
N CYS A 579 -34.10 -0.02 -21.52
CA CYS A 579 -34.76 -1.31 -21.77
C CYS A 579 -34.82 -2.24 -20.53
N SER A 580 -33.80 -2.24 -19.65
CA SER A 580 -33.78 -3.12 -18.46
C SER A 580 -34.68 -2.60 -17.32
N LEU A 581 -34.72 -1.28 -17.12
CA LEU A 581 -35.53 -0.64 -16.09
C LEU A 581 -37.02 -0.65 -16.47
N GLU A 582 -37.32 -0.42 -17.75
CA GLU A 582 -38.64 -0.60 -18.36
C GLU A 582 -39.18 -2.01 -18.13
N GLN A 583 -38.43 -3.04 -18.56
CA GLN A 583 -38.82 -4.45 -18.40
C GLN A 583 -39.05 -4.82 -16.94
N SER A 584 -38.20 -4.32 -16.03
CA SER A 584 -38.34 -4.56 -14.59
C SER A 584 -39.61 -3.93 -14.03
N ALA A 585 -39.91 -2.68 -14.39
CA ALA A 585 -41.12 -1.98 -13.95
C ALA A 585 -42.39 -2.67 -14.48
N ASN A 586 -42.42 -3.03 -15.76
CA ASN A 586 -43.51 -3.76 -16.39
C ASN A 586 -43.72 -5.14 -15.75
N SER A 587 -42.65 -5.88 -15.43
CA SER A 587 -42.77 -7.16 -14.75
C SER A 587 -43.38 -7.04 -13.36
N LEU A 588 -42.99 -6.04 -12.56
CA LEU A 588 -43.57 -5.81 -11.24
C LEU A 588 -45.05 -5.39 -11.34
N MET A 589 -45.40 -4.49 -12.27
CA MET A 589 -46.80 -4.09 -12.47
C MET A 589 -47.68 -5.29 -12.86
N ASN A 590 -47.19 -6.18 -13.73
CA ASN A 590 -47.90 -7.42 -14.06
C ASN A 590 -48.08 -8.33 -12.84
N GLU A 591 -47.04 -8.55 -12.03
CA GLU A 591 -47.12 -9.36 -10.79
C GLU A 591 -48.08 -8.75 -9.75
N LEU A 592 -48.22 -7.41 -9.70
CA LEU A 592 -49.23 -6.77 -8.83
C LEU A 592 -50.68 -6.98 -9.32
N ASN A 593 -50.88 -7.28 -10.61
CA ASN A 593 -52.19 -7.54 -11.21
C ASN A 593 -52.60 -9.04 -11.19
N VAL A 594 -51.88 -9.90 -10.46
CA VAL A 594 -52.13 -11.36 -10.38
C VAL A 594 -53.28 -11.75 -9.43
N ASP A 595 -53.94 -10.78 -8.76
CA ASP A 595 -55.16 -10.99 -7.97
C ASP A 595 -56.36 -10.20 -8.54
#